data_AF-A0A925EFP9-F1
#
_entry.id   AF-A0A925EFP9-F1
#
_cell.length_a   1.000
_cell.length_b   1.000
_cell.length_c   1.000
_cell.angle_alpha   90.00
_cell.angle_beta   90.00
_cell.angle_gamma   90.00
#
_symmetry.space_group_name_H-M   'P 1'
#
loop_
_entity.id
_entity.type
_entity.pdbx_description
1 polymer ?
#
loop_
_entity_poly.entity_id
_entity_poly.type
_entity_poly.pdbx_seq_one_letter_code
_entity_poly.pdbx_strand_id
1 'polypeptide(L)'
;MIYSVTSPKIPTIMRKPGFFYFLFFIPCSVFSQQFGGNPPSHRWKQINTDSARIIFPAGMDSQANRVSSIVHYLAANSPAGPGTISLGKQLKKINIVLQNQTTVPNGYVQLGPYRSEFFLTPDLNNFSQGSIPWADQLALHEYRHAQQFNNFNNGLSKLMKVLFGEEGYALAINASVPDWFYEGDAVYNETVLTKQGRGRLPLFLNAYPSIWQAGKKYSWMKLRNGSFKDYVPNHYNLGYLLVNYGREKYGADFWTKVTQDASAYKGLFYPFQKAVKKHAGIDYKTFTAQAFQFYKKDTARVAATKEEPALPADGYLFPVKKNYVTSYYFPYHAGNDSLVYLKTSYRQRPAFYIKDGTGEHQLRTRDISIDEQFSYRNGKIVYAAYETDPRWGWRDYSVIKVLDVQTGKQRKLTSKTKYFTPDISADGSKV
;
A
#
# COMPACT_ATOMS: atom_id res chain seq x y z
N MET A 1 -52.41 -19.31 -69.44
CA MET A 1 -53.68 -20.07 -69.38
C MET A 1 -53.71 -20.77 -68.01
N ILE A 2 -54.82 -20.63 -67.29
CA ILE A 2 -55.01 -20.84 -65.84
C ILE A 2 -55.23 -22.33 -65.49
N TYR A 3 -55.20 -22.61 -64.18
CA TYR A 3 -55.79 -23.72 -63.38
C TYR A 3 -54.74 -24.70 -62.84
N SER A 4 -54.43 -24.79 -61.53
CA SER A 4 -55.27 -25.02 -60.32
C SER A 4 -56.06 -26.34 -60.45
N VAL A 5 -56.10 -27.28 -59.49
CA VAL A 5 -56.77 -27.19 -58.18
C VAL A 5 -56.53 -28.51 -57.37
N THR A 6 -56.54 -28.40 -56.03
CA THR A 6 -56.96 -29.35 -54.96
C THR A 6 -56.11 -30.50 -54.39
N SER A 7 -56.08 -30.49 -53.04
CA SER A 7 -55.89 -31.61 -52.09
C SER A 7 -57.27 -32.04 -51.52
N PRO A 8 -57.45 -33.25 -50.93
CA PRO A 8 -57.64 -33.29 -49.46
C PRO A 8 -57.25 -34.60 -48.68
N LYS A 9 -56.84 -34.38 -47.40
CA LYS A 9 -57.01 -35.10 -46.09
C LYS A 9 -57.08 -36.64 -45.96
N ILE A 10 -56.39 -37.18 -44.93
CA ILE A 10 -56.90 -37.94 -43.72
C ILE A 10 -55.70 -38.51 -42.86
N PRO A 11 -55.86 -38.82 -41.54
CA PRO A 11 -54.86 -38.60 -40.47
C PRO A 11 -54.28 -39.89 -39.81
N THR A 12 -53.59 -39.71 -38.66
CA THR A 12 -53.07 -40.64 -37.58
C THR A 12 -51.56 -40.42 -37.36
N ILE A 13 -50.91 -40.44 -36.17
CA ILE A 13 -50.98 -41.23 -34.92
C ILE A 13 -50.33 -40.43 -33.74
N MET A 14 -50.68 -40.76 -32.49
CA MET A 14 -50.15 -40.24 -31.21
C MET A 14 -48.77 -40.77 -30.76
N ARG A 15 -48.19 -40.07 -29.75
CA ARG A 15 -47.15 -40.44 -28.73
C ARG A 15 -45.71 -39.96 -29.10
N LYS A 16 -44.90 -39.25 -28.30
CA LYS A 16 -44.63 -39.16 -26.84
C LYS A 16 -43.99 -37.78 -26.48
N PRO A 17 -43.87 -37.38 -25.20
CA PRO A 17 -43.28 -36.10 -24.80
C PRO A 17 -41.74 -36.16 -24.80
N GLY A 18 -41.10 -35.25 -25.54
CA GLY A 18 -39.66 -35.03 -25.48
C GLY A 18 -39.30 -34.13 -24.31
N PHE A 19 -38.94 -34.73 -23.17
CA PHE A 19 -38.36 -34.05 -22.02
C PHE A 19 -36.93 -33.61 -22.42
N PHE A 20 -36.74 -32.32 -22.71
CA PHE A 20 -35.41 -31.74 -22.90
C PHE A 20 -34.70 -31.74 -21.55
N TYR A 21 -33.77 -32.70 -21.36
CA TYR A 21 -32.83 -32.69 -20.26
C TYR A 21 -31.90 -31.48 -20.42
N PHE A 22 -32.18 -30.40 -19.68
CA PHE A 22 -31.19 -29.41 -19.33
C PHE A 22 -30.21 -30.12 -18.38
N LEU A 23 -29.11 -30.66 -18.94
CA LEU A 23 -27.97 -31.11 -18.16
C LEU A 23 -27.40 -29.85 -17.48
N PHE A 24 -27.85 -29.58 -16.26
CA PHE A 24 -27.12 -28.73 -15.33
C PHE A 24 -25.75 -29.39 -15.15
N PHE A 25 -24.73 -28.86 -15.82
CA PHE A 25 -23.36 -28.98 -15.33
C PHE A 25 -23.38 -28.38 -13.93
N ILE A 26 -23.51 -29.24 -12.92
CA ILE A 26 -23.16 -28.88 -11.55
C ILE A 26 -21.63 -28.82 -11.58
N PRO A 27 -20.99 -27.64 -11.53
CA PRO A 27 -19.58 -27.61 -11.23
C PRO A 27 -19.46 -28.19 -9.82
N CYS A 28 -19.04 -29.45 -9.74
CA CYS A 28 -18.59 -30.01 -8.49
C CYS A 28 -17.35 -29.23 -8.13
N SER A 29 -17.50 -28.21 -7.28
CA SER A 29 -16.37 -27.49 -6.71
C SER A 29 -15.61 -28.47 -5.85
N VAL A 30 -14.59 -29.10 -6.44
CA VAL A 30 -13.57 -29.82 -5.69
C VAL A 30 -12.79 -28.73 -4.96
N PHE A 31 -13.22 -28.40 -3.74
CA PHE A 31 -12.43 -27.52 -2.87
C PHE A 31 -11.12 -28.28 -2.60
N SER A 32 -10.02 -27.81 -3.20
CA SER A 32 -8.72 -28.16 -2.64
C SER A 32 -8.72 -27.72 -1.17
N GLN A 33 -7.94 -28.39 -0.33
CA GLN A 33 -7.67 -27.84 1.00
C GLN A 33 -6.97 -26.50 0.77
N GLN A 34 -7.73 -25.42 0.88
CA GLN A 34 -7.16 -24.10 1.05
C GLN A 34 -6.54 -24.11 2.43
N PHE A 35 -5.28 -24.56 2.51
CA PHE A 35 -4.51 -24.54 3.73
C PHE A 35 -4.55 -23.10 4.25
N GLY A 36 -5.08 -22.93 5.47
CA GLY A 36 -5.15 -21.62 6.11
C GLY A 36 -3.77 -20.99 6.21
N GLY A 37 -3.70 -19.66 6.30
CA GLY A 37 -2.40 -18.99 6.33
C GLY A 37 -1.59 -19.21 7.62
N ASN A 38 -2.20 -19.70 8.70
CA ASN A 38 -1.55 -19.92 9.99
C ASN A 38 -1.53 -21.41 10.39
N PRO A 39 -0.51 -21.88 11.14
CA PRO A 39 -0.46 -23.25 11.66
C PRO A 39 -1.66 -23.59 12.58
N PRO A 40 -2.17 -24.85 12.61
CA PRO A 40 -3.29 -25.24 13.47
C PRO A 40 -2.97 -25.16 14.97
N SER A 41 -1.69 -25.19 15.34
CA SER A 41 -1.25 -24.98 16.73
C SER A 41 -1.42 -23.54 17.21
N HIS A 42 -1.72 -22.60 16.30
CA HIS A 42 -1.90 -21.20 16.61
C HIS A 42 -3.23 -20.99 17.37
N ARG A 43 -3.15 -20.63 18.65
CA ARG A 43 -4.32 -20.42 19.50
C ARG A 43 -4.81 -18.98 19.40
N TRP A 44 -6.06 -18.83 18.99
CA TRP A 44 -6.70 -17.52 18.82
C TRP A 44 -7.57 -17.15 20.01
N LYS A 45 -7.59 -15.86 20.34
CA LYS A 45 -8.51 -15.21 21.26
C LYS A 45 -9.24 -14.09 20.51
N GLN A 46 -10.28 -13.54 21.13
CA GLN A 46 -10.98 -12.38 20.58
C GLN A 46 -11.40 -11.39 21.65
N ILE A 47 -11.40 -10.10 21.29
CA ILE A 47 -12.08 -9.02 21.99
C ILE A 47 -13.21 -8.55 21.06
N ASN A 48 -14.43 -8.47 21.58
CA ASN A 48 -15.62 -8.21 20.78
C ASN A 48 -16.36 -6.99 21.33
N THR A 49 -16.36 -5.90 20.57
CA THR A 49 -17.10 -4.65 20.88
C THR A 49 -18.27 -4.48 19.91
N ASP A 50 -19.04 -3.41 19.99
CA ASP A 50 -20.06 -3.05 18.99
C ASP A 50 -19.45 -2.56 17.67
N SER A 51 -18.24 -1.99 17.69
CA SER A 51 -17.54 -1.41 16.54
C SER A 51 -16.61 -2.39 15.82
N ALA A 52 -15.94 -3.29 16.55
CA ALA A 52 -15.02 -4.26 15.95
C ALA A 52 -14.88 -5.54 16.77
N ARG A 53 -14.51 -6.62 16.09
CA ARG A 53 -14.02 -7.86 16.70
C ARG A 53 -12.53 -7.99 16.40
N ILE A 54 -11.69 -7.87 17.41
CA ILE A 54 -10.24 -8.05 17.30
C ILE A 54 -9.95 -9.53 17.55
N ILE A 55 -9.39 -10.22 16.56
CA ILE A 55 -9.03 -11.64 16.60
C ILE A 55 -7.50 -11.70 16.65
N PHE A 56 -6.94 -12.33 17.68
CA PHE A 56 -5.50 -12.23 17.94
C PHE A 56 -4.91 -13.51 18.54
N PRO A 57 -3.59 -13.73 18.38
CA PRO A 57 -2.87 -14.84 18.99
C PRO A 57 -2.84 -14.75 20.52
N ALA A 58 -2.95 -15.88 21.21
CA ALA A 58 -2.72 -15.92 22.65
C ALA A 58 -1.34 -15.34 23.03
N GLY A 59 -1.29 -14.43 24.01
CA GLY A 59 -0.07 -13.72 24.43
C GLY A 59 0.04 -12.29 23.89
N MET A 60 -0.88 -11.86 23.01
CA MET A 60 -0.93 -10.49 22.47
C MET A 60 -2.02 -9.63 23.11
N ASP A 61 -2.48 -10.00 24.30
CA ASP A 61 -3.63 -9.43 25.00
C ASP A 61 -3.51 -7.89 25.16
N SER A 62 -2.32 -7.37 25.48
CA SER A 62 -2.08 -5.93 25.60
C SER A 62 -2.24 -5.18 24.28
N GLN A 63 -1.59 -5.67 23.21
CA GLN A 63 -1.71 -5.07 21.87
C GLN A 63 -3.15 -5.17 21.33
N ALA A 64 -3.83 -6.29 21.55
CA ALA A 64 -5.22 -6.47 21.13
C ALA A 64 -6.18 -5.51 21.85
N ASN A 65 -6.00 -5.31 23.16
CA ASN A 65 -6.76 -4.32 23.93
C ASN A 65 -6.48 -2.89 23.43
N ARG A 66 -5.22 -2.57 23.12
CA ARG A 66 -4.84 -1.26 22.57
C ARG A 66 -5.53 -1.00 21.23
N VAL A 67 -5.45 -1.94 20.28
CA VAL A 67 -6.13 -1.84 18.98
C VAL A 67 -7.64 -1.72 19.16
N SER A 68 -8.24 -2.58 20.00
CA SER A 68 -9.68 -2.53 20.29
C SER A 68 -10.11 -1.17 20.83
N SER A 69 -9.33 -0.59 21.75
CA SER A 69 -9.63 0.70 22.37
C SER A 69 -9.55 1.85 21.37
N ILE A 70 -8.51 1.88 20.52
CA ILE A 70 -8.38 2.90 19.47
C ILE A 70 -9.55 2.79 18.48
N VAL A 71 -9.83 1.59 17.96
CA VAL A 71 -10.89 1.38 16.98
C VAL A 71 -12.25 1.75 17.55
N HIS A 72 -12.54 1.35 18.79
CA HIS A 72 -13.79 1.71 19.46
C HIS A 72 -13.89 3.21 19.73
N TYR A 73 -12.79 3.85 20.15
CA TYR A 73 -12.73 5.30 20.30
C TYR A 73 -13.00 6.03 18.98
N LEU A 74 -12.38 5.60 17.87
CA LEU A 74 -12.60 6.19 16.54
C LEU A 74 -14.04 5.98 16.06
N ALA A 75 -14.64 4.82 16.35
CA ALA A 75 -16.02 4.53 16.01
C ALA A 75 -17.00 5.47 16.73
N ALA A 76 -16.79 5.69 18.03
CA ALA A 76 -17.63 6.55 18.86
C ALA A 76 -17.39 8.05 18.60
N ASN A 77 -16.13 8.45 18.38
CA ASN A 77 -15.70 9.84 18.26
C ASN A 77 -15.47 10.28 16.81
N SER A 78 -16.19 9.67 15.87
CA SER A 78 -16.35 10.19 14.50
C SER A 78 -17.73 10.83 14.27
N PRO A 79 -18.26 11.72 15.15
CA PRO A 79 -19.58 12.28 14.95
C PRO A 79 -19.60 13.08 13.64
N ALA A 80 -20.56 12.76 12.78
CA ALA A 80 -20.72 13.49 11.53
C ALA A 80 -21.37 14.86 11.79
N GLY A 81 -20.71 15.92 11.32
CA GLY A 81 -21.22 17.28 11.37
C GLY A 81 -20.37 18.26 10.55
N PRO A 82 -20.86 19.50 10.31
CA PRO A 82 -20.07 20.55 9.69
C PRO A 82 -18.76 20.78 10.46
N GLY A 83 -17.64 20.90 9.75
CA GLY A 83 -16.32 21.13 10.38
C GLY A 83 -15.60 19.87 10.87
N THR A 84 -16.16 18.66 10.66
CA THR A 84 -15.52 17.39 11.09
C THR A 84 -14.82 16.67 9.93
N ILE A 85 -13.86 15.79 10.25
CA ILE A 85 -13.15 14.93 9.27
C ILE A 85 -13.93 13.65 8.88
N SER A 86 -15.16 13.50 9.39
CA SER A 86 -16.04 12.34 9.20
C SER A 86 -16.46 12.15 7.73
N LEU A 87 -16.61 10.92 7.26
CA LEU A 87 -17.13 10.61 5.91
C LEU A 87 -18.64 10.34 5.90
N GLY A 88 -19.29 10.40 7.06
CA GLY A 88 -20.71 10.10 7.25
C GLY A 88 -20.95 9.31 8.53
N LYS A 89 -22.19 8.84 8.70
CA LYS A 89 -22.65 8.17 9.93
C LYS A 89 -22.70 6.65 9.82
N GLN A 90 -22.38 6.07 8.66
CA GLN A 90 -22.49 4.62 8.49
C GLN A 90 -21.37 3.92 9.26
N LEU A 91 -21.77 2.99 10.13
CA LEU A 91 -20.88 2.15 10.91
C LEU A 91 -21.30 0.69 10.71
N LYS A 92 -20.42 -0.12 10.12
CA LYS A 92 -20.53 -1.58 10.07
C LYS A 92 -19.38 -2.15 10.88
N LYS A 93 -19.71 -3.06 11.79
CA LYS A 93 -18.73 -3.79 12.60
C LYS A 93 -17.78 -4.59 11.69
N ILE A 94 -16.49 -4.50 11.98
CA ILE A 94 -15.43 -5.17 11.22
C ILE A 94 -14.70 -6.22 12.06
N ASN A 95 -14.28 -7.32 11.43
CA ASN A 95 -13.32 -8.26 12.02
C ASN A 95 -11.90 -7.81 11.68
N ILE A 96 -11.03 -7.68 12.67
CA ILE A 96 -9.62 -7.32 12.51
C ILE A 96 -8.77 -8.47 13.02
N VAL A 97 -7.97 -9.09 12.15
CA VAL A 97 -7.07 -10.20 12.50
C VAL A 97 -5.66 -9.68 12.71
N LEU A 98 -5.08 -9.95 13.87
CA LEU A 98 -3.71 -9.56 14.19
C LEU A 98 -2.74 -10.68 13.79
N GLN A 99 -2.01 -10.49 12.69
CA GLN A 99 -1.00 -11.43 12.21
C GLN A 99 0.36 -11.11 12.84
N ASN A 100 0.96 -12.07 13.55
CA ASN A 100 2.23 -11.88 14.25
C ASN A 100 3.37 -12.77 13.71
N GLN A 101 3.14 -13.57 12.68
CA GLN A 101 4.13 -14.51 12.14
C GLN A 101 4.80 -14.01 10.85
N THR A 102 4.35 -12.89 10.27
CA THR A 102 4.98 -12.22 9.13
C THR A 102 6.12 -11.31 9.58
N THR A 103 7.08 -11.02 8.70
CA THR A 103 8.18 -10.07 8.86
C THR A 103 8.00 -8.83 7.98
N VAL A 104 7.09 -8.91 7.01
CA VAL A 104 6.70 -7.78 6.15
C VAL A 104 5.74 -6.86 6.92
N PRO A 105 6.07 -5.57 7.11
CA PRO A 105 5.14 -4.60 7.66
C PRO A 105 4.00 -4.35 6.67
N ASN A 106 2.75 -4.53 7.10
CA ASN A 106 1.59 -4.28 6.27
C ASN A 106 0.29 -4.17 7.09
N GLY A 107 -0.75 -3.68 6.44
CA GLY A 107 -2.14 -3.71 6.87
C GLY A 107 -3.04 -3.60 5.66
N TYR A 108 -4.26 -4.13 5.77
CA TYR A 108 -5.28 -3.84 4.77
C TYR A 108 -6.69 -3.99 5.32
N VAL A 109 -7.64 -3.36 4.64
CA VAL A 109 -9.07 -3.70 4.69
C VAL A 109 -9.50 -4.16 3.31
N GLN A 110 -10.26 -5.26 3.25
CA GLN A 110 -10.80 -5.75 2.00
C GLN A 110 -12.31 -5.98 2.08
N LEU A 111 -12.91 -6.15 0.91
CA LEU A 111 -14.26 -6.67 0.68
C LEU A 111 -14.12 -8.09 0.11
N GLY A 112 -15.11 -8.96 0.34
CA GLY A 112 -15.07 -10.34 -0.17
C GLY A 112 -14.09 -11.28 0.56
N PRO A 113 -14.25 -11.55 1.88
CA PRO A 113 -15.22 -10.98 2.81
C PRO A 113 -14.70 -9.71 3.51
N TYR A 114 -15.63 -8.86 3.99
CA TYR A 114 -15.32 -7.65 4.75
C TYR A 114 -14.56 -7.95 6.04
N ARG A 115 -13.25 -7.68 6.03
CA ARG A 115 -12.33 -7.84 7.15
C ARG A 115 -11.10 -6.98 6.98
N SER A 116 -10.34 -6.87 8.06
CA SER A 116 -9.01 -6.28 8.07
C SER A 116 -7.99 -7.26 8.64
N GLU A 117 -6.74 -7.16 8.18
CA GLU A 117 -5.62 -7.91 8.74
C GLU A 117 -4.44 -6.96 8.99
N PHE A 118 -3.87 -7.02 10.20
CA PHE A 118 -2.76 -6.18 10.65
C PHE A 118 -1.52 -7.04 10.77
N PHE A 119 -0.44 -6.69 10.08
CA PHE A 119 0.83 -7.42 10.17
C PHE A 119 1.72 -6.68 11.16
N LEU A 120 1.88 -7.26 12.34
CA LEU A 120 2.35 -6.54 13.51
C LEU A 120 3.87 -6.37 13.61
N THR A 121 4.63 -6.87 12.63
CA THR A 121 6.05 -6.52 12.51
C THR A 121 6.16 -5.11 11.94
N PRO A 122 6.81 -4.16 12.63
CA PRO A 122 6.91 -2.78 12.17
C PRO A 122 7.87 -2.61 11.00
N ASP A 123 7.74 -1.50 10.29
CA ASP A 123 8.79 -1.02 9.38
C ASP A 123 10.06 -0.71 10.18
N LEU A 124 11.21 -1.08 9.63
CA LEU A 124 12.52 -0.91 10.26
C LEU A 124 13.03 0.53 10.12
N ASN A 125 12.50 1.27 9.15
CA ASN A 125 12.88 2.65 8.92
C ASN A 125 12.04 3.63 9.75
N ASN A 126 12.54 4.05 10.90
CA ASN A 126 11.84 5.03 11.75
C ASN A 126 11.58 6.39 11.06
N PHE A 127 12.27 6.72 9.96
CA PHE A 127 12.01 7.95 9.20
C PHE A 127 10.79 7.84 8.26
N SER A 128 10.34 6.63 7.90
CA SER A 128 9.19 6.42 7.02
C SER A 128 7.85 6.46 7.78
N GLN A 129 7.83 6.00 9.04
CA GLN A 129 6.62 5.87 9.85
C GLN A 129 6.58 6.80 11.08
N GLY A 130 7.71 7.42 11.45
CA GLY A 130 7.83 8.18 12.69
C GLY A 130 7.96 7.27 13.91
N SER A 131 7.66 7.77 15.10
CA SER A 131 7.76 7.03 16.38
C SER A 131 6.40 6.64 16.97
N ILE A 132 5.34 6.61 16.16
CA ILE A 132 4.04 6.10 16.59
C ILE A 132 4.16 4.58 16.76
N PRO A 133 3.64 3.99 17.86
CA PRO A 133 3.58 2.54 17.98
C PRO A 133 2.88 1.94 16.76
N TRP A 134 3.51 0.96 16.12
CA TRP A 134 3.05 0.43 14.83
C TRP A 134 1.59 -0.06 14.83
N ALA A 135 1.17 -0.77 15.89
CA ALA A 135 -0.22 -1.22 16.02
C ALA A 135 -1.22 -0.06 16.14
N ASP A 136 -0.82 1.06 16.74
CA ASP A 136 -1.64 2.27 16.81
C ASP A 136 -1.76 2.92 15.43
N GLN A 137 -0.64 2.99 14.69
CA GLN A 137 -0.63 3.54 13.33
C GLN A 137 -1.52 2.71 12.39
N LEU A 138 -1.42 1.38 12.44
CA LEU A 138 -2.32 0.48 11.71
C LEU A 138 -3.77 0.68 12.11
N ALA A 139 -4.07 0.79 13.42
CA ALA A 139 -5.43 1.04 13.88
C ALA A 139 -6.00 2.37 13.36
N LEU A 140 -5.18 3.42 13.26
CA LEU A 140 -5.59 4.72 12.72
C LEU A 140 -5.76 4.71 11.19
N HIS A 141 -4.87 4.01 10.48
CA HIS A 141 -4.86 3.95 9.03
C HIS A 141 -5.91 2.99 8.49
N GLU A 142 -5.84 1.72 8.88
CA GLU A 142 -6.70 0.67 8.35
C GLU A 142 -8.15 0.87 8.76
N TYR A 143 -8.40 1.32 10.00
CA TYR A 143 -9.78 1.62 10.39
C TYR A 143 -10.37 2.79 9.59
N ARG A 144 -9.53 3.68 9.04
CA ARG A 144 -10.02 4.71 8.12
C ARG A 144 -10.56 4.09 6.83
N HIS A 145 -9.93 3.04 6.29
CA HIS A 145 -10.48 2.29 5.16
C HIS A 145 -11.81 1.60 5.52
N ALA A 146 -11.95 1.09 6.75
CA ALA A 146 -13.23 0.57 7.22
C ALA A 146 -14.32 1.66 7.21
N GLN A 147 -14.01 2.89 7.65
CA GLN A 147 -14.92 4.03 7.59
C GLN A 147 -15.27 4.43 6.15
N GLN A 148 -14.29 4.42 5.24
CA GLN A 148 -14.49 4.68 3.81
C GLN A 148 -15.47 3.64 3.22
N PHE A 149 -15.22 2.34 3.39
CA PHE A 149 -16.10 1.29 2.91
C PHE A 149 -17.49 1.31 3.54
N ASN A 150 -17.63 1.76 4.78
CA ASN A 150 -18.95 1.91 5.39
C ASN A 150 -19.74 3.04 4.74
N ASN A 151 -19.10 4.19 4.49
CA ASN A 151 -19.80 5.38 4.02
C ASN A 151 -19.95 5.47 2.49
N PHE A 152 -19.14 4.73 1.73
CA PHE A 152 -19.28 4.62 0.26
C PHE A 152 -20.37 3.62 -0.15
N ASN A 153 -20.99 2.94 0.82
CA ASN A 153 -22.10 2.03 0.59
C ASN A 153 -23.41 2.83 0.43
N ASN A 154 -23.50 3.64 -0.63
CA ASN A 154 -24.66 4.47 -0.96
C ASN A 154 -24.96 4.43 -2.48
N GLY A 155 -26.11 4.99 -2.88
CA GLY A 155 -26.51 5.14 -4.29
C GLY A 155 -26.25 3.90 -5.16
N LEU A 156 -25.59 4.10 -6.31
CA LEU A 156 -25.29 3.01 -7.24
C LEU A 156 -24.32 1.97 -6.64
N SER A 157 -23.33 2.38 -5.83
CA SER A 157 -22.44 1.42 -5.18
C SER A 157 -23.19 0.46 -4.24
N LYS A 158 -24.18 0.97 -3.49
CA LYS A 158 -25.07 0.12 -2.67
C LYS A 158 -25.93 -0.81 -3.53
N LEU A 159 -26.43 -0.35 -4.67
CA LEU A 159 -27.18 -1.19 -5.61
C LEU A 159 -26.30 -2.34 -6.13
N MET A 160 -25.05 -2.04 -6.53
CA MET A 160 -24.09 -3.05 -7.00
C MET A 160 -23.79 -4.09 -5.90
N LYS A 161 -23.71 -3.65 -4.65
CA LYS A 161 -23.58 -4.56 -3.50
C LYS A 161 -24.76 -5.52 -3.36
N VAL A 162 -25.99 -5.02 -3.54
CA VAL A 162 -27.20 -5.84 -3.44
C VAL A 162 -27.27 -6.87 -4.56
N LEU A 163 -26.92 -6.48 -5.79
CA LEU A 163 -27.02 -7.35 -6.97
C LEU A 163 -25.88 -8.37 -7.07
N PHE A 164 -24.66 -7.98 -6.71
CA PHE A 164 -23.44 -8.74 -7.00
C PHE A 164 -22.56 -8.97 -5.76
N GLY A 165 -23.09 -8.73 -4.57
CA GLY A 165 -22.37 -8.93 -3.32
C GLY A 165 -21.20 -7.96 -3.13
N GLU A 166 -20.24 -8.36 -2.29
CA GLU A 166 -19.09 -7.52 -1.93
C GLU A 166 -18.13 -7.26 -3.11
N GLU A 167 -18.08 -8.16 -4.10
CA GLU A 167 -17.26 -7.99 -5.31
C GLU A 167 -17.80 -6.88 -6.22
N GLY A 168 -19.10 -6.89 -6.51
CA GLY A 168 -19.69 -5.80 -7.29
C GLY A 168 -19.66 -4.46 -6.56
N TYR A 169 -19.76 -4.48 -5.23
CA TYR A 169 -19.53 -3.29 -4.42
C TYR A 169 -18.11 -2.77 -4.56
N ALA A 170 -17.11 -3.65 -4.44
CA ALA A 170 -15.69 -3.32 -4.59
C ALA A 170 -15.41 -2.72 -5.98
N LEU A 171 -15.95 -3.32 -7.04
CA LEU A 171 -15.82 -2.78 -8.40
C LEU A 171 -16.39 -1.36 -8.49
N ALA A 172 -17.60 -1.14 -7.96
CA ALA A 172 -18.27 0.16 -8.04
C ALA A 172 -17.51 1.28 -7.30
N ILE A 173 -17.05 1.02 -6.08
CA ILE A 173 -16.33 2.05 -5.32
C ILE A 173 -14.94 2.33 -5.90
N ASN A 174 -14.23 1.32 -6.44
CA ASN A 174 -12.91 1.51 -7.06
C ASN A 174 -13.01 2.17 -8.44
N ALA A 175 -14.11 1.98 -9.16
CA ALA A 175 -14.38 2.70 -10.40
C ALA A 175 -14.79 4.17 -10.16
N SER A 176 -15.31 4.49 -8.97
CA SER A 176 -15.82 5.84 -8.68
C SER A 176 -14.90 6.70 -7.81
N VAL A 177 -14.01 6.12 -7.01
CA VAL A 177 -13.08 6.84 -6.13
C VAL A 177 -11.65 6.35 -6.42
N PRO A 178 -10.68 7.24 -6.66
CA PRO A 178 -9.32 6.83 -7.01
C PRO A 178 -8.52 6.32 -5.81
N ASP A 179 -7.61 5.36 -6.04
CA ASP A 179 -6.70 4.77 -5.03
C ASP A 179 -5.99 5.81 -4.12
N TRP A 180 -5.49 6.90 -4.68
CA TRP A 180 -4.79 7.94 -3.94
C TRP A 180 -5.70 8.59 -2.90
N PHE A 181 -7.01 8.63 -3.12
CA PHE A 181 -7.92 9.20 -2.14
C PHE A 181 -8.00 8.30 -0.91
N TYR A 182 -8.14 6.97 -1.10
CA TYR A 182 -8.21 6.01 0.00
C TYR A 182 -7.00 6.16 0.91
N GLU A 183 -5.80 6.07 0.34
CA GLU A 183 -4.55 6.15 1.09
C GLU A 183 -4.27 7.56 1.63
N GLY A 184 -4.53 8.59 0.81
CA GLY A 184 -4.30 9.98 1.19
C GLY A 184 -5.14 10.43 2.38
N ASP A 185 -6.41 10.01 2.42
CA ASP A 185 -7.33 10.30 3.52
C ASP A 185 -7.01 9.48 4.77
N ALA A 186 -6.48 8.26 4.63
CA ALA A 186 -5.96 7.48 5.74
C ALA A 186 -4.67 8.08 6.33
N VAL A 187 -3.74 8.56 5.50
CA VAL A 187 -2.55 9.31 5.95
C VAL A 187 -2.93 10.64 6.59
N TYR A 188 -3.94 11.33 6.05
CA TYR A 188 -4.47 12.54 6.69
C TYR A 188 -5.03 12.23 8.07
N ASN A 189 -5.78 11.13 8.22
CA ASN A 189 -6.32 10.67 9.50
C ASN A 189 -5.22 10.39 10.53
N GLU A 190 -4.15 9.68 10.17
CA GLU A 190 -2.96 9.50 11.02
C GLU A 190 -2.40 10.85 11.47
N THR A 191 -2.29 11.80 10.53
CA THR A 191 -1.60 13.07 10.73
C THR A 191 -2.35 14.02 11.67
N VAL A 192 -3.67 14.05 11.59
CA VAL A 192 -4.48 14.92 12.46
C VAL A 192 -4.73 14.32 13.83
N LEU A 193 -4.73 12.99 13.95
CA LEU A 193 -4.98 12.29 15.23
C LEU A 193 -3.71 11.99 16.03
N THR A 194 -2.52 12.29 15.49
CA THR A 194 -1.25 12.01 16.15
C THR A 194 -0.23 13.13 15.97
N LYS A 195 0.81 13.11 16.81
CA LYS A 195 1.91 14.08 16.76
C LYS A 195 2.96 13.76 15.67
N GLN A 196 2.95 12.55 15.11
CA GLN A 196 3.98 12.09 14.16
C GLN A 196 3.43 11.31 12.95
N GLY A 197 2.15 11.49 12.61
CA GLY A 197 1.59 10.87 11.41
C GLY A 197 2.37 11.29 10.15
N ARG A 198 2.35 10.45 9.11
CA ARG A 198 3.27 10.57 7.96
C ARG A 198 3.24 11.94 7.29
N GLY A 199 2.11 12.65 7.31
CA GLY A 199 1.98 14.02 6.83
C GLY A 199 2.77 15.09 7.61
N ARG A 200 3.55 14.70 8.65
CA ARG A 200 4.50 15.55 9.40
C ARG A 200 5.95 15.15 9.18
N LEU A 201 6.19 14.02 8.50
CA LEU A 201 7.54 13.49 8.33
C LEU A 201 8.22 14.14 7.13
N PRO A 202 9.44 14.71 7.30
CA PRO A 202 10.17 15.30 6.18
C PRO A 202 10.39 14.33 5.03
N LEU A 203 10.71 13.06 5.31
CA LEU A 203 10.91 12.04 4.29
C LEU A 203 9.67 11.85 3.40
N PHE A 204 8.47 11.91 4.01
CA PHE A 204 7.21 11.77 3.30
C PHE A 204 6.82 13.05 2.54
N LEU A 205 6.92 14.23 3.18
CA LEU A 205 6.51 15.50 2.57
C LEU A 205 7.46 15.97 1.46
N ASN A 206 8.75 15.64 1.53
CA ASN A 206 9.74 16.10 0.56
C ASN A 206 9.74 15.34 -0.77
N ALA A 207 8.92 14.29 -0.91
CA ALA A 207 8.85 13.50 -2.14
C ALA A 207 8.48 14.36 -3.37
N TYR A 208 7.49 15.24 -3.26
CA TYR A 208 7.11 16.18 -4.35
C TYR A 208 8.04 17.41 -4.47
N PRO A 209 8.40 18.10 -3.38
CA PRO A 209 9.42 19.14 -3.39
C PRO A 209 10.70 18.73 -4.11
N SER A 210 11.21 17.52 -3.87
CA SER A 210 12.45 17.04 -4.51
C SER A 210 12.35 17.00 -6.05
N ILE A 211 11.25 16.49 -6.61
CA ILE A 211 11.07 16.46 -8.08
C ILE A 211 10.86 17.85 -8.67
N TRP A 212 10.24 18.78 -7.92
CA TRP A 212 10.09 20.18 -8.37
C TRP A 212 11.41 20.93 -8.35
N GLN A 213 12.21 20.77 -7.29
CA GLN A 213 13.55 21.34 -7.16
C GLN A 213 14.48 20.80 -8.25
N ALA A 214 14.35 19.52 -8.61
CA ALA A 214 15.05 18.91 -9.73
C ALA A 214 14.52 19.33 -11.12
N GLY A 215 13.62 20.32 -11.20
CA GLY A 215 13.07 20.87 -12.44
C GLY A 215 12.18 19.89 -13.22
N LYS A 216 11.68 18.82 -12.61
CA LYS A 216 10.89 17.80 -13.30
C LYS A 216 9.47 18.29 -13.56
N LYS A 217 9.04 18.22 -14.83
CA LYS A 217 7.72 18.62 -15.31
C LYS A 217 6.91 17.39 -15.74
N TYR A 218 6.51 16.56 -14.78
CA TYR A 218 5.71 15.36 -15.07
C TYR A 218 4.25 15.70 -15.35
N SER A 219 3.65 14.99 -16.32
CA SER A 219 2.23 15.11 -16.62
C SER A 219 1.38 14.54 -15.48
N TRP A 220 0.12 14.96 -15.38
CA TRP A 220 -0.83 14.41 -14.42
C TRP A 220 -0.93 12.88 -14.51
N MET A 221 -1.00 12.32 -15.72
CA MET A 221 -1.08 10.87 -15.91
C MET A 221 0.15 10.12 -15.38
N LYS A 222 1.33 10.72 -15.47
CA LYS A 222 2.54 10.14 -14.88
C LYS A 222 2.53 10.23 -13.36
N LEU A 223 2.13 11.38 -12.80
CA LEU A 223 2.04 11.56 -11.35
C LEU A 223 0.99 10.64 -10.72
N ARG A 224 -0.13 10.40 -11.41
CA ARG A 224 -1.21 9.52 -10.96
C ARG A 224 -0.87 8.03 -11.08
N ASN A 225 -0.21 7.61 -12.16
CA ASN A 225 0.00 6.19 -12.47
C ASN A 225 1.43 5.69 -12.18
N GLY A 226 2.36 6.57 -11.80
CA GLY A 226 3.76 6.22 -11.54
C GLY A 226 4.62 6.09 -12.80
N SER A 227 5.83 5.55 -12.63
CA SER A 227 6.77 5.30 -13.73
C SER A 227 7.79 4.22 -13.37
N PHE A 228 8.05 3.30 -14.30
CA PHE A 228 9.15 2.32 -14.22
C PHE A 228 10.50 2.89 -14.68
N LYS A 229 10.57 4.18 -15.00
CA LYS A 229 11.80 4.85 -15.47
C LYS A 229 12.20 5.97 -14.53
N ASP A 230 11.26 6.84 -14.23
CA ASP A 230 11.48 8.03 -13.43
C ASP A 230 11.02 7.82 -11.98
N TYR A 231 11.70 8.48 -11.03
CA TYR A 231 11.18 8.57 -9.68
C TYR A 231 9.90 9.41 -9.68
N VAL A 232 8.81 8.82 -9.24
CA VAL A 232 7.52 9.48 -9.06
C VAL A 232 7.03 9.12 -7.66
N PRO A 233 6.75 10.11 -6.79
CA PRO A 233 6.11 9.85 -5.49
C PRO A 233 4.84 9.02 -5.66
N ASN A 234 4.58 8.10 -4.72
CA ASN A 234 3.49 7.15 -4.88
C ASN A 234 2.12 7.76 -4.54
N HIS A 235 1.07 6.94 -4.62
CA HIS A 235 -0.31 7.38 -4.39
C HIS A 235 -0.59 7.82 -2.93
N TYR A 236 0.21 7.40 -1.94
CA TYR A 236 0.13 7.95 -0.58
C TYR A 236 0.57 9.41 -0.54
N ASN A 237 1.73 9.73 -1.14
CA ASN A 237 2.23 11.10 -1.20
C ASN A 237 1.27 11.98 -2.01
N LEU A 238 0.84 11.52 -3.20
CA LEU A 238 -0.11 12.25 -4.03
C LEU A 238 -1.40 12.51 -3.26
N GLY A 239 -1.91 11.45 -2.65
CA GLY A 239 -3.19 11.45 -1.99
C GLY A 239 -3.24 12.39 -0.81
N TYR A 240 -2.24 12.32 0.07
CA TYR A 240 -2.16 13.19 1.23
C TYR A 240 -2.14 14.67 0.81
N LEU A 241 -1.33 15.04 -0.18
CA LEU A 241 -1.26 16.44 -0.63
C LEU A 241 -2.61 16.96 -1.12
N LEU A 242 -3.30 16.17 -1.95
CA LEU A 242 -4.60 16.53 -2.50
C LEU A 242 -5.68 16.58 -1.41
N VAL A 243 -5.72 15.57 -0.53
CA VAL A 243 -6.70 15.50 0.56
C VAL A 243 -6.52 16.66 1.52
N ASN A 244 -5.29 16.89 1.97
CA ASN A 244 -4.97 18.00 2.87
C ASN A 244 -5.36 19.34 2.22
N TYR A 245 -4.95 19.59 0.97
CA TYR A 245 -5.33 20.81 0.25
C TYR A 245 -6.85 20.99 0.12
N GLY A 246 -7.58 19.90 -0.17
CA GLY A 246 -9.03 19.93 -0.27
C GLY A 246 -9.68 20.39 1.03
N ARG A 247 -9.19 19.92 2.18
CA ARG A 247 -9.71 20.31 3.51
C ARG A 247 -9.32 21.74 3.86
N GLU A 248 -8.07 22.11 3.64
CA GLU A 248 -7.56 23.46 3.91
C GLU A 248 -8.30 24.54 3.11
N LYS A 249 -8.61 24.26 1.83
CA LYS A 249 -9.20 25.25 0.95
C LYS A 249 -10.74 25.28 0.95
N TYR A 250 -11.37 24.11 1.02
CA TYR A 250 -12.82 23.98 0.82
C TYR A 250 -13.58 23.56 2.09
N GLY A 251 -12.87 23.45 3.22
CA GLY A 251 -13.43 23.11 4.52
C GLY A 251 -13.36 21.62 4.85
N ALA A 252 -13.49 21.32 6.14
CA ALA A 252 -13.29 19.97 6.67
C ALA A 252 -14.26 18.92 6.08
N ASP A 253 -15.48 19.31 5.70
CA ASP A 253 -16.50 18.40 5.16
C ASP A 253 -16.45 18.22 3.64
N PHE A 254 -15.46 18.84 2.96
CA PHE A 254 -15.32 18.79 1.50
C PHE A 254 -15.28 17.35 0.97
N TRP A 255 -14.41 16.51 1.54
CA TRP A 255 -14.25 15.14 1.08
C TRP A 255 -15.43 14.23 1.44
N THR A 256 -16.16 14.54 2.51
CA THR A 256 -17.44 13.90 2.82
C THR A 256 -18.42 14.08 1.66
N LYS A 257 -18.59 15.33 1.21
CA LYS A 257 -19.50 15.68 0.10
C LYS A 257 -19.04 15.07 -1.23
N VAL A 258 -17.74 15.17 -1.53
CA VAL A 258 -17.16 14.62 -2.77
C VAL A 258 -17.34 13.11 -2.84
N THR A 259 -16.95 12.39 -1.78
CA THR A 259 -17.01 10.92 -1.79
C THR A 259 -18.43 10.40 -1.74
N GLN A 260 -19.36 11.06 -1.04
CA GLN A 260 -20.78 10.69 -1.04
C GLN A 260 -21.39 10.81 -2.43
N ASP A 261 -21.12 11.88 -3.17
CA ASP A 261 -21.62 12.06 -4.53
C ASP A 261 -20.91 11.12 -5.53
N ALA A 262 -19.60 10.89 -5.35
CA ALA A 262 -18.82 10.02 -6.21
C ALA A 262 -19.25 8.55 -6.10
N SER A 263 -19.31 8.01 -4.88
CA SER A 263 -19.73 6.61 -4.61
C SER A 263 -21.21 6.37 -4.92
N ALA A 264 -22.05 7.40 -4.84
CA ALA A 264 -23.43 7.31 -5.28
C ALA A 264 -23.59 7.41 -6.81
N TYR A 265 -22.51 7.72 -7.54
CA TYR A 265 -22.51 8.00 -8.98
C TYR A 265 -23.47 9.14 -9.38
N LYS A 266 -23.46 10.26 -8.64
CA LYS A 266 -24.18 11.50 -9.03
C LYS A 266 -23.49 12.19 -10.21
N GLY A 267 -23.52 11.49 -11.34
CA GLY A 267 -22.71 11.72 -12.53
C GLY A 267 -22.05 10.41 -12.97
N LEU A 268 -22.73 9.64 -13.84
CA LEU A 268 -22.32 8.28 -14.20
C LEU A 268 -20.85 8.17 -14.69
N PHE A 269 -20.48 9.02 -15.65
CA PHE A 269 -19.10 9.07 -16.16
C PHE A 269 -18.28 10.09 -15.37
N TYR A 270 -17.10 9.66 -14.90
CA TYR A 270 -16.17 10.43 -14.06
C TYR A 270 -16.83 11.01 -12.80
N PRO A 271 -17.44 10.16 -11.95
CA PRO A 271 -18.20 10.61 -10.79
C PRO A 271 -17.35 11.42 -9.81
N PHE A 272 -16.11 11.01 -9.54
CA PHE A 272 -15.20 11.74 -8.66
C PHE A 272 -14.91 13.16 -9.16
N GLN A 273 -14.55 13.30 -10.43
CA GLN A 273 -14.19 14.58 -11.03
C GLN A 273 -15.38 15.53 -11.08
N LYS A 274 -16.59 15.01 -11.35
CA LYS A 274 -17.83 15.78 -11.28
C LYS A 274 -18.15 16.22 -9.85
N ALA A 275 -17.96 15.35 -8.87
CA ALA A 275 -18.16 15.68 -7.46
C ALA A 275 -17.17 16.75 -6.99
N VAL A 276 -15.88 16.65 -7.34
CA VAL A 276 -14.89 17.71 -7.09
C VAL A 276 -15.34 19.01 -7.75
N LYS A 277 -15.76 18.98 -9.03
CA LYS A 277 -16.24 20.18 -9.73
C LYS A 277 -17.41 20.86 -9.01
N LYS A 278 -18.38 20.08 -8.57
CA LYS A 278 -19.56 20.56 -7.86
C LYS A 278 -19.20 21.22 -6.53
N HIS A 279 -18.34 20.58 -5.73
CA HIS A 279 -18.07 21.02 -4.36
C HIS A 279 -16.91 22.01 -4.25
N ALA A 280 -16.02 22.07 -5.25
CA ALA A 280 -14.91 23.02 -5.31
C ALA A 280 -15.21 24.25 -6.18
N GLY A 281 -16.27 24.21 -7.00
CA GLY A 281 -16.61 25.26 -7.97
C GLY A 281 -15.67 25.35 -9.17
N ILE A 282 -14.69 24.46 -9.29
CA ILE A 282 -13.67 24.44 -10.34
C ILE A 282 -13.48 23.03 -10.89
N ASP A 283 -13.11 22.88 -12.16
CA ASP A 283 -12.88 21.55 -12.73
C ASP A 283 -11.69 20.82 -12.07
N TYR A 284 -11.66 19.50 -12.21
CA TYR A 284 -10.67 18.64 -11.56
C TYR A 284 -9.22 18.93 -11.98
N LYS A 285 -8.98 19.34 -13.23
CA LYS A 285 -7.64 19.70 -13.70
C LYS A 285 -7.18 20.99 -13.02
N THR A 286 -8.06 21.96 -12.88
CA THR A 286 -7.78 23.20 -12.14
C THR A 286 -7.55 22.91 -10.66
N PHE A 287 -8.37 22.06 -10.02
CA PHE A 287 -8.18 21.65 -8.62
C PHE A 287 -6.79 21.05 -8.37
N THR A 288 -6.40 20.04 -9.15
CA THR A 288 -5.09 19.36 -9.00
C THR A 288 -3.91 20.30 -9.26
N ALA A 289 -4.03 21.18 -10.27
CA ALA A 289 -3.01 22.19 -10.56
C ALA A 289 -2.86 23.19 -9.40
N GLN A 290 -3.96 23.69 -8.84
CA GLN A 290 -3.94 24.62 -7.73
C GLN A 290 -3.41 23.96 -6.44
N ALA A 291 -3.73 22.68 -6.20
CA ALA A 291 -3.18 21.92 -5.08
C ALA A 291 -1.64 21.82 -5.17
N PHE A 292 -1.08 21.51 -6.34
CA PHE A 292 0.38 21.51 -6.49
C PHE A 292 0.99 22.91 -6.42
N GLN A 293 0.32 23.94 -6.93
CA GLN A 293 0.80 25.31 -6.78
C GLN A 293 0.85 25.76 -5.31
N PHE A 294 -0.10 25.32 -4.48
CA PHE A 294 -0.10 25.60 -3.04
C PHE A 294 1.21 25.12 -2.39
N TYR A 295 1.56 23.84 -2.54
CA TYR A 295 2.80 23.31 -1.96
C TYR A 295 4.07 23.83 -2.61
N LYS A 296 4.05 24.13 -3.93
CA LYS A 296 5.22 24.72 -4.60
C LYS A 296 5.60 26.09 -4.02
N LYS A 297 4.61 26.91 -3.66
CA LYS A 297 4.85 28.21 -3.02
C LYS A 297 5.53 28.06 -1.67
N ASP A 298 5.08 27.09 -0.87
CA ASP A 298 5.68 26.79 0.43
C ASP A 298 7.13 26.28 0.28
N THR A 299 7.38 25.37 -0.66
CA THR A 299 8.74 24.88 -0.95
C THR A 299 9.67 26.01 -1.40
N ALA A 300 9.20 26.89 -2.28
CA ALA A 300 10.00 28.02 -2.77
C ALA A 300 10.36 28.99 -1.63
N ARG A 301 9.44 29.21 -0.68
CA ARG A 301 9.70 30.02 0.51
C ARG A 301 10.79 29.41 1.40
N VAL A 302 10.77 28.09 1.61
CA VAL A 302 11.80 27.39 2.40
C VAL A 302 13.16 27.40 1.68
N ALA A 303 13.17 27.17 0.37
CA ALA A 303 14.39 27.20 -0.44
C ALA A 303 15.05 28.58 -0.47
N ALA A 304 14.26 29.67 -0.54
CA ALA A 304 14.77 31.04 -0.53
C ALA A 304 15.46 31.44 0.80
N THR A 305 15.24 30.69 1.88
CA THR A 305 15.85 30.95 3.20
C THR A 305 17.16 30.17 3.43
N LYS A 306 17.59 29.34 2.49
CA LYS A 306 18.81 28.54 2.61
C LYS A 306 19.78 28.88 1.48
N GLU A 307 20.92 29.48 1.81
CA GLU A 307 22.09 29.47 0.96
C GLU A 307 22.67 28.04 0.97
N GLU A 308 22.17 27.16 0.11
CA GLU A 308 22.83 25.86 -0.07
C GLU A 308 24.09 26.06 -0.93
N PRO A 309 25.27 25.62 -0.44
CA PRO A 309 26.47 25.63 -1.27
C PRO A 309 26.20 24.78 -2.51
N ALA A 310 26.48 25.35 -3.69
CA ALA A 310 26.39 24.61 -4.94
C ALA A 310 27.29 23.38 -4.85
N LEU A 311 26.69 22.19 -4.79
CA LEU A 311 27.43 20.93 -4.88
C LEU A 311 28.17 20.94 -6.23
N PRO A 312 29.50 20.75 -6.24
CA PRO A 312 30.25 20.75 -7.49
C PRO A 312 29.69 19.69 -8.43
N ALA A 313 29.39 20.08 -9.67
CA ALA A 313 28.84 19.19 -10.70
C ALA A 313 29.73 17.96 -10.94
N ASP A 314 31.02 18.07 -10.58
CA ASP A 314 32.09 17.12 -10.85
C ASP A 314 32.48 16.31 -9.60
N GLY A 315 31.80 16.50 -8.46
CA GLY A 315 32.18 15.94 -7.15
C GLY A 315 31.46 14.66 -6.71
N TYR A 316 30.62 14.06 -7.55
CA TYR A 316 29.90 12.83 -7.17
C TYR A 316 30.79 11.58 -7.35
N LEU A 317 30.87 10.75 -6.31
CA LEU A 317 31.58 9.47 -6.35
C LEU A 317 31.08 8.54 -7.48
N PHE A 318 29.81 8.68 -7.86
CA PHE A 318 29.19 7.97 -8.96
C PHE A 318 28.69 8.95 -10.03
N PRO A 319 28.89 8.67 -11.32
CA PRO A 319 28.35 9.51 -12.37
C PRO A 319 26.82 9.53 -12.32
N VAL A 320 26.23 10.72 -12.42
CA VAL A 320 24.77 10.90 -12.36
C VAL A 320 24.14 10.35 -13.64
N LYS A 321 23.56 9.15 -13.55
CA LYS A 321 22.80 8.53 -14.65
C LYS A 321 21.34 9.01 -14.62
N LYS A 322 20.90 9.71 -15.68
CA LYS A 322 19.55 10.30 -15.77
C LYS A 322 18.51 9.38 -16.45
N ASN A 323 18.91 8.18 -16.88
CA ASN A 323 18.05 7.31 -17.71
C ASN A 323 17.04 6.50 -16.90
N TYR A 324 17.37 6.14 -15.66
CA TYR A 324 16.51 5.39 -14.76
C TYR A 324 16.97 5.59 -13.31
N VAL A 325 16.05 5.40 -12.36
CA VAL A 325 16.37 5.48 -10.93
C VAL A 325 17.40 4.41 -10.55
N THR A 326 18.47 4.87 -9.91
CA THR A 326 19.52 4.02 -9.33
C THR A 326 19.84 4.57 -7.95
N SER A 327 19.83 3.70 -6.96
CA SER A 327 20.14 4.05 -5.57
C SER A 327 21.34 3.25 -5.09
N TYR A 328 22.15 3.89 -4.26
CA TYR A 328 23.35 3.32 -3.64
C TYR A 328 23.17 3.42 -2.13
N TYR A 329 23.23 2.27 -1.45
CA TYR A 329 22.92 2.17 -0.03
C TYR A 329 24.10 1.63 0.78
N PHE A 330 24.21 2.15 2.01
CA PHE A 330 25.15 1.72 3.05
C PHE A 330 26.59 1.50 2.52
N PRO A 331 27.27 2.55 2.05
CA PRO A 331 28.64 2.44 1.56
C PRO A 331 29.63 2.14 2.71
N TYR A 332 30.55 1.21 2.49
CA TYR A 332 31.64 0.85 3.42
C TYR A 332 32.99 0.86 2.70
N HIS A 333 34.03 1.36 3.38
CA HIS A 333 35.40 1.22 2.91
C HIS A 333 35.83 -0.26 2.90
N ALA A 334 36.46 -0.69 1.81
CA ALA A 334 36.98 -2.04 1.60
C ALA A 334 38.47 -1.99 1.25
N GLY A 335 39.25 -1.34 2.12
CA GLY A 335 40.65 -0.97 1.87
C GLY A 335 40.79 0.55 1.70
N ASN A 336 41.93 0.99 1.17
CA ASN A 336 42.23 2.42 1.04
C ASN A 336 41.44 3.08 -0.10
N ASP A 337 41.32 2.39 -1.24
CA ASP A 337 40.77 2.95 -2.49
C ASP A 337 39.55 2.18 -3.01
N SER A 338 38.82 1.51 -2.13
CA SER A 338 37.67 0.69 -2.53
C SER A 338 36.46 0.88 -1.64
N LEU A 339 35.28 0.83 -2.25
CA LEU A 339 33.99 1.00 -1.58
C LEU A 339 33.04 -0.15 -1.92
N VAL A 340 32.52 -0.81 -0.89
CA VAL A 340 31.45 -1.80 -0.99
C VAL A 340 30.10 -1.14 -0.70
N TYR A 341 29.08 -1.42 -1.51
CA TYR A 341 27.73 -0.87 -1.33
C TYR A 341 26.67 -1.79 -1.95
N LEU A 342 25.43 -1.60 -1.52
CA LEU A 342 24.26 -2.18 -2.18
C LEU A 342 23.78 -1.22 -3.27
N LYS A 343 23.60 -1.73 -4.49
CA LYS A 343 23.03 -0.96 -5.59
C LYS A 343 21.68 -1.53 -5.97
N THR A 344 20.69 -0.66 -6.16
CA THR A 344 19.38 -1.01 -6.69
C THR A 344 19.04 -0.15 -7.90
N SER A 345 18.20 -0.68 -8.79
CA SER A 345 17.79 0.02 -10.00
C SER A 345 16.43 -0.47 -10.47
N TYR A 346 15.68 0.38 -11.17
CA TYR A 346 14.45 -0.03 -11.86
C TYR A 346 14.68 -1.03 -13.02
N ARG A 347 15.93 -1.33 -13.38
CA ARG A 347 16.27 -2.27 -14.46
C ARG A 347 16.99 -3.53 -14.01
N GLN A 348 17.50 -3.58 -12.78
CA GLN A 348 18.37 -4.64 -12.31
C GLN A 348 18.02 -5.01 -10.88
N ARG A 349 18.10 -6.31 -10.57
CA ARG A 349 17.89 -6.79 -9.20
C ARG A 349 18.95 -6.18 -8.27
N PRO A 350 18.60 -5.89 -6.99
CA PRO A 350 19.55 -5.46 -5.99
C PRO A 350 20.79 -6.36 -5.95
N ALA A 351 21.98 -5.76 -5.93
CA ALA A 351 23.23 -6.49 -5.89
C ALA A 351 24.30 -5.73 -5.10
N PHE A 352 25.19 -6.47 -4.45
CA PHE A 352 26.38 -5.92 -3.82
C PHE A 352 27.44 -5.66 -4.90
N TYR A 353 28.07 -4.50 -4.80
CA TYR A 353 29.16 -4.07 -5.68
C TYR A 353 30.37 -3.67 -4.84
N ILE A 354 31.54 -3.77 -5.45
CA ILE A 354 32.75 -3.08 -5.01
C ILE A 354 33.16 -2.12 -6.11
N LYS A 355 33.47 -0.87 -5.75
CA LYS A 355 34.07 0.12 -6.65
C LYS A 355 35.49 0.40 -6.21
N ASP A 356 36.44 0.25 -7.12
CA ASP A 356 37.86 0.55 -6.93
C ASP A 356 38.37 1.51 -8.03
N GLY A 357 39.68 1.70 -8.10
CA GLY A 357 40.33 2.55 -9.12
C GLY A 357 40.18 2.05 -10.56
N THR A 358 39.89 0.76 -10.77
CA THR A 358 39.69 0.15 -12.09
C THR A 358 38.24 0.21 -12.56
N GLY A 359 37.27 0.31 -11.63
CA GLY A 359 35.87 0.40 -12.00
C GLY A 359 34.91 -0.06 -10.90
N GLU A 360 33.65 -0.27 -11.31
CA GLU A 360 32.62 -0.88 -10.48
C GLU A 360 32.46 -2.35 -10.88
N HIS A 361 32.59 -3.25 -9.90
CA HIS A 361 32.52 -4.70 -10.08
C HIS A 361 31.37 -5.29 -9.27
N GLN A 362 30.54 -6.12 -9.91
CA GLN A 362 29.45 -6.79 -9.22
C GLN A 362 29.99 -7.96 -8.41
N LEU A 363 29.69 -7.99 -7.11
CA LEU A 363 30.07 -9.10 -6.23
C LEU A 363 29.03 -10.22 -6.29
N ARG A 364 27.76 -9.88 -6.03
CA ARG A 364 26.67 -10.86 -5.98
C ARG A 364 25.31 -10.19 -6.08
N THR A 365 24.36 -10.82 -6.78
CA THR A 365 22.94 -10.48 -6.64
C THR A 365 22.48 -10.79 -5.22
N ARG A 366 21.87 -9.82 -4.55
CA ARG A 366 21.38 -9.98 -3.17
C ARG A 366 20.12 -10.85 -3.16
N ASP A 367 19.98 -11.69 -2.13
CA ASP A 367 18.72 -12.40 -1.89
C ASP A 367 17.58 -11.40 -1.59
N ILE A 368 16.33 -11.83 -1.78
CA ILE A 368 15.15 -11.03 -1.41
C ILE A 368 15.27 -10.65 0.06
N SER A 369 15.01 -9.38 0.39
CA SER A 369 15.17 -8.82 1.73
C SER A 369 14.12 -7.72 1.94
N ILE A 370 13.72 -7.49 3.20
CA ILE A 370 12.69 -6.49 3.56
C ILE A 370 13.24 -5.06 3.64
N ASP A 371 14.54 -4.93 3.90
CA ASP A 371 15.27 -3.65 4.03
C ASP A 371 16.56 -3.71 3.18
N GLU A 372 17.10 -2.55 2.82
CA GLU A 372 18.37 -2.36 2.13
C GLU A 372 19.61 -2.47 3.04
N GLN A 373 19.45 -2.41 4.38
CA GLN A 373 20.58 -2.45 5.33
C GLN A 373 21.45 -3.71 5.18
N PHE A 374 22.75 -3.49 5.28
CA PHE A 374 23.76 -4.52 5.49
C PHE A 374 24.96 -3.94 6.26
N SER A 375 25.80 -4.83 6.78
CA SER A 375 27.06 -4.49 7.45
C SER A 375 28.25 -5.12 6.74
N TYR A 376 29.40 -4.45 6.79
CA TYR A 376 30.63 -4.94 6.19
C TYR A 376 31.84 -4.73 7.10
N ARG A 377 32.54 -5.84 7.40
CA ARG A 377 33.82 -5.89 8.11
C ARG A 377 34.66 -7.06 7.62
N ASN A 378 35.98 -6.86 7.58
CA ASN A 378 36.98 -7.92 7.32
C ASN A 378 36.60 -8.84 6.13
N GLY A 379 36.28 -8.24 4.98
CA GLY A 379 35.96 -8.98 3.76
C GLY A 379 34.60 -9.69 3.75
N LYS A 380 33.73 -9.47 4.75
CA LYS A 380 32.43 -10.13 4.89
C LYS A 380 31.30 -9.12 4.85
N ILE A 381 30.32 -9.37 4.00
CA ILE A 381 29.02 -8.69 3.97
C ILE A 381 28.04 -9.51 4.79
N VAL A 382 27.33 -8.89 5.73
CA VAL A 382 26.29 -9.52 6.55
C VAL A 382 24.98 -8.79 6.36
N TYR A 383 23.92 -9.52 6.06
CA TYR A 383 22.61 -8.94 5.78
C TYR A 383 21.47 -9.87 6.19
N ALA A 384 20.29 -9.29 6.37
CA ALA A 384 19.04 -10.02 6.59
C ALA A 384 18.37 -10.36 5.26
N ALA A 385 17.98 -11.62 5.09
CA ALA A 385 17.30 -12.14 3.90
C ALA A 385 15.92 -12.70 4.27
N TYR A 386 14.95 -12.48 3.38
CA TYR A 386 13.59 -12.98 3.50
C TYR A 386 13.49 -14.45 3.08
N GLU A 387 12.82 -15.27 3.88
CA GLU A 387 12.45 -16.66 3.56
C GLU A 387 10.98 -16.91 3.89
N THR A 388 10.25 -17.58 2.99
CA THR A 388 8.86 -17.99 3.25
C THR A 388 8.80 -19.28 4.05
N ASP A 389 7.72 -19.48 4.79
CA ASP A 389 7.36 -20.83 5.22
C ASP A 389 6.81 -21.64 4.04
N PRO A 390 7.24 -22.90 3.84
CA PRO A 390 6.79 -23.70 2.70
C PRO A 390 5.30 -24.08 2.76
N ARG A 391 4.64 -23.96 3.92
CA ARG A 391 3.24 -24.37 4.10
C ARG A 391 2.30 -23.23 4.51
N TRP A 392 2.75 -22.30 5.33
CA TRP A 392 1.85 -21.32 5.99
C TRP A 392 2.07 -19.91 5.44
N GLY A 393 1.10 -19.39 4.67
CA GLY A 393 1.22 -18.11 3.98
C GLY A 393 1.35 -16.86 4.86
N TRP A 394 0.93 -16.92 6.13
CA TRP A 394 1.10 -15.83 7.11
C TRP A 394 2.31 -16.02 8.03
N ARG A 395 3.17 -17.00 7.72
CA ARG A 395 4.44 -17.21 8.42
C ARG A 395 5.59 -17.07 7.43
N ASP A 396 6.48 -16.16 7.76
CA ASP A 396 7.71 -15.94 7.02
C ASP A 396 8.84 -15.60 8.00
N TYR A 397 10.05 -15.48 7.49
CA TYR A 397 11.25 -15.38 8.28
C TYR A 397 12.20 -14.34 7.71
N SER A 398 12.97 -13.75 8.61
CA SER A 398 14.12 -12.91 8.29
C SER A 398 15.36 -13.57 8.89
N VAL A 399 16.23 -14.09 8.02
CA VAL A 399 17.41 -14.89 8.36
C VAL A 399 18.69 -14.15 8.04
N ILE A 400 19.75 -14.38 8.82
CA ILE A 400 21.03 -13.72 8.60
C ILE A 400 21.88 -14.55 7.66
N LYS A 401 22.45 -13.89 6.65
CA LYS A 401 23.39 -14.48 5.69
C LYS A 401 24.69 -13.69 5.69
N VAL A 402 25.79 -14.41 5.46
CA VAL A 402 27.13 -13.84 5.32
C VAL A 402 27.65 -14.18 3.94
N LEU A 403 28.13 -13.17 3.23
CA LEU A 403 28.83 -13.29 1.96
C LEU A 403 30.30 -12.93 2.17
N ASP A 404 31.18 -13.85 1.83
CA ASP A 404 32.61 -13.59 1.74
C ASP A 404 32.93 -12.94 0.39
N VAL A 405 33.52 -11.74 0.41
CA VAL A 405 33.73 -10.91 -0.77
C VAL A 405 34.84 -11.46 -1.67
N GLN A 406 35.85 -12.12 -1.11
CA GLN A 406 36.97 -12.67 -1.88
C GLN A 406 36.57 -13.94 -2.64
N THR A 407 35.86 -14.85 -1.96
CA THR A 407 35.49 -16.16 -2.51
C THR A 407 34.12 -16.15 -3.21
N GLY A 408 33.31 -15.12 -2.98
CA GLY A 408 31.92 -15.05 -3.45
C GLY A 408 30.98 -16.05 -2.75
N LYS A 409 31.47 -16.81 -1.77
CA LYS A 409 30.69 -17.83 -1.06
C LYS A 409 29.73 -17.19 -0.07
N GLN A 410 28.46 -17.62 -0.14
CA GLN A 410 27.41 -17.19 0.77
C GLN A 410 27.01 -18.32 1.71
N ARG A 411 26.91 -18.04 3.01
CA ARG A 411 26.41 -18.97 4.03
C ARG A 411 25.22 -18.39 4.78
N LYS A 412 24.25 -19.25 5.12
CA LYS A 412 23.15 -18.91 6.02
C LYS A 412 23.57 -19.19 7.46
N LEU A 413 23.41 -18.21 8.35
CA LEU A 413 23.76 -18.34 9.77
C LEU A 413 22.57 -18.74 10.63
N THR A 414 21.37 -18.30 10.28
CA THR A 414 20.17 -18.51 11.09
C THR A 414 19.06 -19.13 10.26
N SER A 415 18.07 -19.74 10.91
CA SER A 415 16.93 -20.37 10.24
C SER A 415 15.68 -20.22 11.08
N LYS A 416 14.56 -19.93 10.43
CA LYS A 416 13.27 -19.70 11.10
C LYS A 416 13.32 -18.59 12.16
N THR A 417 14.04 -17.51 11.86
CA THR A 417 14.23 -16.36 12.76
C THR A 417 13.46 -15.12 12.26
N LYS A 418 13.42 -14.08 13.09
CA LYS A 418 12.99 -12.72 12.73
C LYS A 418 14.08 -11.72 13.10
N TYR A 419 15.26 -11.90 12.52
CA TYR A 419 16.40 -11.02 12.77
C TYR A 419 16.49 -9.96 11.68
N PHE A 420 16.83 -8.75 12.09
CA PHE A 420 16.87 -7.57 11.24
C PHE A 420 18.18 -6.82 11.54
N THR A 421 18.60 -5.99 10.60
CA THR A 421 19.73 -5.06 10.75
C THR A 421 20.98 -5.65 11.43
N PRO A 422 21.58 -6.73 10.91
CA PRO A 422 22.73 -7.36 11.55
C PRO A 422 23.98 -6.46 11.49
N ASP A 423 24.90 -6.68 12.42
CA ASP A 423 26.26 -6.14 12.37
C ASP A 423 27.28 -7.28 12.47
N ILE A 424 28.57 -6.97 12.31
CA ILE A 424 29.64 -7.94 12.37
C ILE A 424 30.82 -7.33 13.15
N SER A 425 31.42 -8.12 14.04
CA SER A 425 32.57 -7.70 14.84
C SER A 425 33.74 -7.27 13.96
N ALA A 426 34.63 -6.42 14.48
CA ALA A 426 35.74 -5.87 13.72
C ALA A 426 36.68 -6.96 13.11
N ASP A 427 36.90 -8.04 13.85
CA ASP A 427 37.66 -9.22 13.41
C ASP A 427 36.86 -10.16 12.47
N GLY A 428 35.56 -9.92 12.31
CA GLY A 428 34.65 -10.72 11.49
C GLY A 428 34.36 -12.12 12.06
N SER A 429 34.56 -12.34 13.36
CA SER A 429 34.34 -13.62 14.03
C SER A 429 32.92 -13.80 14.58
N LYS A 430 32.20 -12.70 14.87
CA LYS A 430 30.86 -12.70 15.46
C LYS A 430 29.90 -11.81 14.65
N VAL A 431 28.66 -12.26 14.57
CA VAL A 431 27.52 -11.58 13.94
C VAL A 431 26.44 -11.42 14.98
#